data_AF-A0A183AWZ2-F1
#
_entry.id   AF-A0A183AWZ2-F1
#
_cell.length_a   1.000
_cell.length_b   1.000
_cell.length_c   1.000
_cell.angle_alpha   90.00
_cell.angle_beta   90.00
_cell.angle_gamma   90.00
#
_symmetry.space_group_name_H-M   'P 1'
#
loop_
_entity.id
_entity.type
_entity.pdbx_description
1 polymer ?
#
loop_
_entity_poly.entity_id
_entity_poly.type
_entity_poly.pdbx_seq_one_letter_code
_entity_poly.pdbx_strand_id
1 'polypeptide(L)'
;MGGPLGHILADVFMAMIATLLDESFKQTLFYKRYVDKVFIILNQPGDLALLLDEFDAAHHNLKFTGEVEKVNSLAAIDIPVDRKNWASVQRYIF
;
A
#
# COMPACT_ATOMS: atom_id res chain seq x y z
N MET A 1 16.99 10.49 -2.00
CA MET A 1 18.03 11.24 -1.25
C MET A 1 18.54 10.36 -0.12
N GLY A 2 19.86 10.23 0.06
CA GLY A 2 20.48 9.26 0.98
C GLY A 2 21.37 8.27 0.22
N GLY A 3 22.56 7.99 0.77
CA GLY A 3 23.65 7.26 0.09
C GLY A 3 23.27 5.86 -0.42
N PRO A 4 24.20 5.17 -1.11
CA PRO A 4 23.90 3.91 -1.83
C PRO A 4 23.29 2.81 -0.94
N LEU A 5 23.54 2.86 0.37
CA LEU A 5 23.00 1.92 1.37
C LEU A 5 21.60 2.27 1.88
N GLY A 6 21.16 3.53 1.77
CA GLY A 6 19.90 3.99 2.35
C GLY A 6 18.69 3.28 1.77
N HIS A 7 18.68 3.04 0.45
CA HIS A 7 17.61 2.32 -0.24
C HIS A 7 17.56 0.85 0.17
N ILE A 8 18.73 0.21 0.34
CA ILE A 8 18.81 -1.19 0.78
C ILE A 8 18.29 -1.32 2.21
N LEU A 9 18.68 -0.43 3.11
CA LEU A 9 18.23 -0.48 4.50
C LEU A 9 16.72 -0.22 4.60
N ALA A 10 16.19 0.73 3.84
CA ALA A 10 14.76 0.98 3.74
C ALA A 10 14.02 -0.26 3.20
N ASP A 11 14.56 -0.92 2.18
CA ASP A 11 13.96 -2.11 1.60
C ASP A 11 13.93 -3.29 2.59
N VAL A 12 15.02 -3.52 3.31
CA VAL A 12 15.12 -4.56 4.35
C VAL A 12 14.17 -4.26 5.51
N PHE A 13 14.13 -3.01 5.98
CA PHE A 13 13.24 -2.61 7.06
C PHE A 13 11.77 -2.80 6.68
N MET A 14 11.39 -2.36 5.48
CA MET A 14 10.03 -2.54 4.97
C MET A 14 9.68 -4.02 4.72
N ALA A 15 10.65 -4.86 4.37
CA ALA A 15 10.44 -6.31 4.31
C ALA A 15 10.14 -6.90 5.70
N MET A 16 10.84 -6.45 6.74
CA MET A 16 10.54 -6.86 8.13
C MET A 16 9.13 -6.42 8.55
N ILE A 17 8.73 -5.18 8.26
CA ILE A 17 7.36 -4.72 8.53
C ILE A 17 6.34 -5.56 7.75
N ALA A 18 6.64 -5.92 6.50
CA ALA A 18 5.76 -6.77 5.70
C ALA A 18 5.55 -8.16 6.33
N THR A 19 6.57 -8.73 6.98
CA THR A 19 6.42 -10.01 7.69
C THR A 19 5.56 -9.91 8.95
N LEU A 20 5.53 -8.76 9.62
CA LEU A 20 4.67 -8.53 10.80
C LEU A 20 3.20 -8.39 10.41
N LEU A 21 2.95 -7.91 9.19
CA LEU A 21 1.63 -7.60 8.64
C LEU A 21 1.17 -8.63 7.59
N ASP A 22 1.82 -9.80 7.53
CA ASP A 22 1.59 -10.81 6.48
C ASP A 22 0.12 -11.26 6.40
N GLU A 23 -0.54 -11.43 7.55
CA GLU A 23 -1.96 -11.76 7.61
C GLU A 23 -2.86 -10.63 7.09
N SER A 24 -2.58 -9.38 7.43
CA SER A 24 -3.31 -8.21 6.92
C SER A 24 -3.16 -8.10 5.40
N PHE A 25 -1.96 -8.34 4.86
CA PHE A 25 -1.73 -8.33 3.42
C PHE A 25 -2.46 -9.45 2.68
N LYS A 26 -2.61 -10.64 3.28
CA LYS A 26 -3.39 -11.75 2.69
C LYS A 26 -4.87 -11.44 2.53
N GLN A 27 -5.41 -10.50 3.30
CA GLN A 27 -6.80 -10.07 3.20
C GLN A 27 -7.02 -9.06 2.06
N THR A 28 -5.94 -8.47 1.54
CA THR A 28 -6.00 -7.58 0.37
C THR A 28 -6.20 -8.40 -0.91
N LEU A 29 -6.84 -7.81 -1.92
CA LEU A 29 -6.98 -8.47 -3.23
C LEU A 29 -5.66 -8.46 -4.01
N PHE A 30 -4.84 -7.46 -3.75
CA PHE A 30 -3.53 -7.29 -4.36
C PHE A 30 -2.66 -6.46 -3.45
N TYR A 31 -1.38 -6.82 -3.39
CA TYR A 31 -0.36 -6.10 -2.68
C TYR A 31 0.94 -6.12 -3.49
N LYS A 32 1.54 -4.95 -3.69
CA LYS A 32 2.89 -4.81 -4.23
C LYS A 32 3.62 -3.69 -3.51
N ARG A 33 4.92 -3.88 -3.30
CA ARG A 33 5.79 -2.90 -2.65
C ARG A 33 6.94 -2.51 -3.56
N TYR A 34 7.30 -1.23 -3.52
CA TYR A 34 8.51 -0.66 -4.11
C TYR A 34 9.22 0.19 -3.04
N VAL A 35 10.26 -0.36 -2.43
CA VAL A 35 10.98 0.26 -1.29
C VAL A 35 9.98 0.65 -0.18
N ASP A 36 9.71 1.94 0.02
CA ASP A 36 8.81 2.50 1.02
C ASP A 36 7.37 2.70 0.52
N LYS A 37 7.13 2.58 -0.79
CA LYS A 37 5.80 2.70 -1.40
C LYS A 37 5.10 1.36 -1.46
N VAL A 38 3.84 1.34 -1.02
CA VAL A 38 2.95 0.18 -1.07
C VAL A 38 1.77 0.53 -1.95
N PHE A 39 1.37 -0.41 -2.80
CA PHE A 39 0.19 -0.34 -3.65
C PHE A 39 -0.70 -1.52 -3.34
N ILE A 40 -1.97 -1.25 -3.03
CA ILE A 40 -2.93 -2.25 -2.58
C ILE A 40 -4.28 -2.10 -3.29
N ILE A 41 -4.98 -3.22 -3.44
CA ILE A 41 -6.36 -3.24 -3.92
C ILE A 41 -7.21 -3.87 -2.83
N LEU A 42 -8.26 -3.17 -2.41
CA LEU A 42 -9.16 -3.62 -1.34
C LEU A 42 -10.57 -3.83 -1.88
N ASN A 43 -11.36 -4.64 -1.16
CA ASN A 43 -12.75 -4.88 -1.50
C ASN A 43 -13.64 -3.69 -1.15
N GLN A 44 -13.42 -3.09 0.04
CA GLN A 44 -14.24 -1.99 0.53
C GLN A 44 -13.37 -0.80 0.95
N PRO A 45 -13.88 0.45 0.87
CA PRO A 45 -13.12 1.62 1.29
C PRO A 45 -12.88 1.69 2.80
N GLY A 46 -13.76 1.10 3.60
CA GLY A 46 -13.61 1.03 5.06
C GLY A 46 -12.40 0.21 5.50
N ASP A 47 -11.96 -0.73 4.65
CA ASP A 47 -10.84 -1.62 4.94
C ASP A 47 -9.51 -0.86 4.99
N LEU A 48 -9.38 0.28 4.28
CA LEU A 48 -8.15 1.06 4.27
C LEU A 48 -7.84 1.66 5.65
N ALA A 49 -8.84 2.21 6.34
CA ALA A 49 -8.63 2.83 7.65
C ALA A 49 -8.18 1.80 8.69
N LEU A 50 -8.82 0.62 8.68
CA LEU A 50 -8.44 -0.50 9.55
C LEU A 50 -7.03 -0.99 9.25
N LEU A 51 -6.69 -1.11 7.96
CA LEU A 51 -5.35 -1.51 7.54
C LEU A 51 -4.28 -0.50 7.96
N LEU A 52 -4.56 0.80 7.83
CA LEU A 52 -3.64 1.85 8.27
C LEU A 52 -3.44 1.83 9.80
N ASP A 53 -4.51 1.60 10.57
CA ASP A 53 -4.41 1.47 12.03
C ASP A 53 -3.55 0.26 12.44
N GLU A 54 -3.72 -0.89 11.79
CA GLU A 54 -2.86 -2.08 12.00
C GLU A 54 -1.41 -1.81 11.63
N PHE A 55 -1.18 -1.09 10.53
CA PHE A 55 0.14 -0.77 10.03
C PHE A 55 0.88 0.20 10.96
N ASP A 56 0.17 1.20 11.47
CA ASP A 56 0.70 2.14 12.46
C ASP A 56 0.98 1.44 13.81
N ALA A 57 0.19 0.42 14.15
CA ALA A 57 0.43 -0.41 15.34
C ALA A 57 1.67 -1.32 15.19
N ALA A 58 2.06 -1.67 13.96
CA ALA A 58 3.19 -2.57 13.71
C ALA A 58 4.53 -1.97 14.18
N HIS A 59 4.69 -0.65 14.19
CA HIS A 59 5.90 -0.01 14.68
C HIS A 59 5.68 1.44 15.15
N HIS A 60 5.91 1.70 16.44
CA HIS A 60 5.66 3.00 17.10
C HIS A 60 6.30 4.24 16.45
N ASN A 61 7.41 4.11 15.73
CA ASN A 61 8.08 5.23 15.05
C ASN A 61 7.70 5.38 13.57
N LEU A 62 6.79 4.55 13.06
CA LEU A 62 6.40 4.60 11.67
C LEU A 62 4.92 4.98 11.58
N LYS A 63 4.64 5.90 10.66
CA LYS A 63 3.28 6.34 10.35
C LYS A 63 3.02 6.11 8.88
N PHE A 64 2.08 5.23 8.57
CA PHE A 64 1.63 4.99 7.21
C PHE A 64 0.60 6.05 6.80
N THR A 65 0.66 6.39 5.52
CA THR A 65 -0.31 7.27 4.88
C THR A 65 -0.78 6.59 3.61
N GLY A 66 -2.10 6.53 3.41
CA GLY A 66 -2.70 6.02 2.18
C GLY A 66 -3.17 7.16 1.29
N GLU A 67 -3.03 6.97 -0.02
CA GLU A 67 -3.77 7.75 -1.00
C GLU A 67 -4.93 6.89 -1.51
N VAL A 68 -6.00 7.52 -1.99
CA VAL A 68 -7.17 6.82 -2.50
C VAL A 68 -7.36 7.25 -3.95
N GLU A 69 -7.74 6.30 -4.79
CA GLU A 69 -8.19 6.56 -6.15
C GLU A 69 -9.18 7.73 -6.20
N LYS A 70 -8.90 8.71 -7.08
CA LYS A 70 -9.78 9.84 -7.36
C LYS A 70 -10.12 9.85 -8.84
N VAL A 71 -11.41 9.89 -9.16
CA VAL A 71 -11.90 9.95 -10.56
C VAL A 71 -11.35 8.77 -11.40
N ASN A 72 -11.39 7.56 -10.85
CA ASN A 72 -10.90 6.33 -11.48
C ASN A 72 -9.38 6.29 -11.78
N SER A 73 -8.58 7.14 -11.13
CA SER A 73 -7.14 7.18 -11.32
C SER A 73 -6.42 7.31 -9.97
N LEU A 74 -5.28 6.64 -9.85
CA LEU A 74 -4.35 6.78 -8.73
C LEU A 74 -2.92 6.88 -9.27
N ALA A 75 -2.13 7.83 -8.77
CA ALA A 75 -0.71 7.92 -9.11
C ALA A 75 0.10 6.95 -8.23
N ALA A 76 0.51 5.81 -8.79
CA ALA A 76 1.35 4.84 -8.11
C ALA A 76 2.80 4.98 -8.58
N ILE A 77 3.72 5.39 -7.70
CA ILE A 77 5.16 5.56 -8.00
C ILE A 77 5.34 6.44 -9.25
N ASP A 78 4.68 7.60 -9.24
CA ASP A 78 4.68 8.59 -10.34
C ASP A 78 4.11 8.08 -11.69
N ILE A 79 3.47 6.91 -11.70
CA ILE A 79 2.78 6.35 -12.86
C ILE A 79 1.27 6.39 -12.62
N PRO A 80 0.47 7.06 -13.47
CA PRO A 80 -0.98 7.04 -13.34
C PRO A 80 -1.52 5.64 -13.65
N VAL A 81 -2.33 5.13 -12.74
CA VAL A 81 -3.04 3.85 -12.87
C VAL A 81 -4.52 4.15 -12.99
N ASP A 82 -5.06 3.93 -14.18
CA ASP A 82 -6.48 4.16 -14.46
C ASP A 82 -7.30 2.88 -14.35
N ARG A 83 -8.40 2.97 -13.61
CA ARG A 83 -9.38 1.91 -13.52
C ARG A 83 -10.34 1.97 -14.71
N LYS A 84 -10.27 0.95 -15.55
CA LYS A 84 -11.24 0.77 -16.65
C LYS A 84 -12.53 0.14 -16.13
N ASN A 85 -13.65 0.84 -16.34
CA ASN A 85 -14.99 0.28 -16.11
C ASN A 85 -15.35 -0.71 -17.23
N TRP A 86 -14.85 -1.94 -17.14
CA TRP A 86 -15.54 -3.08 -17.76
C TRP A 86 -16.67 -3.49 -16.83
N ALA A 87 -17.88 -3.59 -17.38
CA ALA A 87 -19.18 -3.54 -16.71
C ALA A 87 -19.49 -4.54 -15.56
N SER A 88 -18.52 -5.30 -15.03
CA SER A 88 -18.76 -6.36 -14.03
C SER A 88 -17.90 -6.30 -12.77
N VAL A 89 -16.94 -5.37 -12.65
CA VAL A 89 -16.03 -5.35 -11.49
C VAL A 89 -15.94 -3.96 -10.87
N GLN A 90 -16.63 -3.78 -9.74
CA GLN A 90 -16.42 -2.63 -8.87
C GLN A 90 -15.36 -2.97 -7.80
N ARG A 91 -14.19 -2.30 -7.83
CA ARG A 91 -13.05 -2.52 -6.91
C ARG A 91 -12.31 -1.22 -6.63
N TYR A 92 -11.77 -1.04 -5.43
CA TYR A 92 -11.11 0.21 -5.05
C TYR A 92 -9.58 0.08 -5.10
N ILE A 93 -8.91 1.11 -5.62
CA ILE A 93 -7.45 1.18 -5.70
C ILE A 93 -6.93 2.16 -4.63
N PHE A 94 -5.92 1.74 -3.88
CA PHE A 94 -5.35 2.46 -2.75
C PHE A 94 -3.80 2.40 -2.75
#